data_AF-A0A2V9K0U8-F1
#
_entry.id   AF-A0A2V9K0U8-F1
#
_cell.length_a   1.000
_cell.length_b   1.000
_cell.length_c   1.000
_cell.angle_alpha   90.00
_cell.angle_beta   90.00
_cell.angle_gamma   90.00
#
_symmetry.space_group_name_H-M   'P 1'
#
loop_
_entity.id
_entity.type
_entity.pdbx_description
1 polymer ?
#
loop_
_entity_poly.entity_id
_entity_poly.type
_entity_poly.pdbx_seq_one_letter_code
_entity_poly.pdbx_strand_id
1 'polypeptide(L)' 'MALLALAEAGVTSADTRVQRGIRWLQTNQRVSGRWWTRSLNTDEWHFITFSATAYAVSALDRFNAIDKSGRSQDALK' A
#
# COMPACT_ATOMS: atom_id res chain seq x y z
N MET A 1 -4.74 6.37 3.86
CA MET A 1 -4.79 7.84 4.01
C MET A 1 -3.73 8.37 4.96
N ALA A 2 -3.58 7.84 6.18
CA ALA A 2 -2.63 8.38 7.18
C ALA A 2 -1.20 8.60 6.66
N LEU A 3 -0.63 7.65 5.91
CA LEU A 3 0.71 7.80 5.32
C LEU A 3 0.83 8.99 4.35
N LEU A 4 -0.20 9.25 3.53
CA LEU A 4 -0.20 10.40 2.62
C LEU A 4 -0.29 11.72 3.39
N ALA A 5 -1.10 11.78 4.46
CA ALA A 5 -1.18 12.95 5.31
C ALA A 5 0.15 13.22 6.05
N LEU A 6 0.83 12.17 6.52
CA LEU A 6 2.16 12.29 7.12
C LEU A 6 3.20 12.79 6.10
N ALA A 7 3.17 12.28 4.86
CA ALA A 7 4.04 12.74 3.80
C ALA A 7 3.81 14.23 3.49
N GLU A 8 2.54 14.67 3.42
CA GLU A 8 2.19 16.07 3.18
C GLU A 8 2.60 16.99 4.34
N ALA A 9 2.57 16.48 5.58
CA ALA A 9 3.07 17.18 6.76
C ALA A 9 4.61 17.20 6.86
N GLY A 10 5.33 16.68 5.86
CA GLY A 10 6.80 16.66 5.83
C GLY A 10 7.45 15.61 6.74
N VAL A 11 6.67 14.65 7.27
CA VAL A 11 7.23 13.54 8.05
C VAL A 11 8.06 12.66 7.12
N THR A 12 9.29 12.35 7.53
CA THR A 12 10.22 11.59 6.69
C THR A 12 10.00 10.09 6.83
N SER A 13 10.56 9.31 5.89
CA SER A 13 10.56 7.84 5.93
C SER A 13 11.36 7.24 7.10
N ALA A 14 12.12 8.05 7.84
CA ALA A 14 12.82 7.62 9.04
C ALA A 14 11.90 7.51 10.27
N ASP A 15 10.71 8.13 10.26
CA ASP A 15 9.76 8.03 11.36
C ASP A 15 9.27 6.57 11.51
N THR A 16 9.39 6.02 12.72
CA THR A 16 9.02 4.63 13.01
C THR A 16 7.57 4.30 12.64
N ARG A 17 6.64 5.25 12.77
CA ARG A 17 5.23 5.04 12.40
C ARG A 17 5.05 4.92 10.89
N VAL A 18 5.80 5.73 10.13
CA VAL A 18 5.84 5.66 8.67
C VAL A 18 6.42 4.31 8.22
N GLN A 19 7.56 3.90 8.79
CA GLN A 19 8.20 2.62 8.49
C GLN A 19 7.26 1.43 8.76
N ARG A 20 6.54 1.45 9.87
CA ARG A 20 5.53 0.42 10.19
C ARG A 20 4.42 0.37 9.14
N GLY A 21 3.93 1.53 8.70
CA GLY A 21 2.92 1.62 7.64
C GLY A 21 3.43 1.10 6.30
N ILE A 22 4.64 1.49 5.89
CA ILE A 22 5.29 1.01 4.66
C ILE A 22 5.45 -0.51 4.69
N ARG A 23 6.00 -1.06 5.77
CA ARG A 23 6.16 -2.51 5.94
C ARG A 23 4.82 -3.23 5.86
N TRP A 24 3.77 -2.69 6.48
CA TRP A 24 2.44 -3.28 6.41
C TRP A 24 1.93 -3.30 4.97
N LEU A 25 2.06 -2.20 4.23
CA LEU A 25 1.65 -2.15 2.82
C LEU A 25 2.38 -3.23 2.01
N GLN A 26 3.71 -3.27 2.05
CA GLN A 26 4.53 -4.23 1.31
C GLN A 26 4.17 -5.69 1.65
N THR A 27 3.94 -5.99 2.93
CA THR A 27 3.62 -7.36 3.38
C THR A 27 2.21 -7.81 2.97
N ASN A 28 1.28 -6.87 2.84
CA ASN A 28 -0.13 -7.15 2.53
C ASN A 28 -0.48 -6.91 1.05
N GLN A 29 0.52 -6.63 0.21
CA GLN A 29 0.34 -6.61 -1.23
C GLN A 29 -0.02 -8.02 -1.70
N ARG A 30 -1.10 -8.16 -2.48
CA ARG A 30 -1.47 -9.46 -3.06
C ARG A 30 -0.52 -9.81 -4.20
N VAL A 31 -0.48 -11.09 -4.60
CA VAL A 31 0.33 -11.57 -5.76
C VAL A 31 0.03 -10.77 -7.04
N SER A 32 -1.21 -10.33 -7.23
CA SER A 32 -1.60 -9.46 -8.35
C SER A 32 -1.06 -8.02 -8.28
N GLY A 33 -0.30 -7.67 -7.24
CA GLY A 33 0.21 -6.32 -6.98
C GLY A 33 -0.82 -5.36 -6.34
N ARG A 34 -2.05 -5.81 -6.12
CA ARG A 34 -3.17 -4.96 -5.65
C ARG A 34 -3.38 -5.03 -4.14
N TRP A 35 -4.05 -4.01 -3.61
CA TRP A 35 -4.63 -4.03 -2.26
C TRP A 35 -6.15 -4.13 -2.36
N TRP A 36 -6.71 -5.06 -1.58
CA TRP A 36 -8.14 -5.32 -1.57
C TRP A 36 -8.85 -4.54 -0.48
N THR A 37 -10.08 -4.12 -0.76
CA THR A 37 -10.97 -3.52 0.23
C THR A 37 -12.39 -3.93 -0.11
N ARG A 38 -13.10 -4.47 0.88
CA ARG A 38 -14.51 -4.87 0.75
C ARG A 38 -15.36 -3.63 0.51
N SER A 39 -16.40 -3.77 -0.31
CA SER A 39 -17.44 -2.74 -0.38
C SER A 39 -18.21 -2.68 0.95
N LEU A 40 -18.66 -1.49 1.32
CA LEU A 40 -19.49 -1.27 2.49
C LEU A 40 -20.96 -1.61 2.23
N ASN A 41 -21.36 -1.67 0.96
CA ASN A 41 -22.78 -1.74 0.56
C ASN A 41 -23.18 -3.11 -0.01
N THR A 42 -22.22 -3.94 -0.41
CA THR A 42 -22.49 -5.25 -1.05
C THR A 42 -21.28 -6.18 -0.96
N ASP A 43 -21.56 -7.48 -1.05
CA ASP A 43 -20.57 -8.55 -1.17
C ASP A 43 -20.20 -8.92 -2.61
N GLU A 44 -20.89 -8.35 -3.60
CA GLU A 44 -20.72 -8.76 -5.00
C GLU A 44 -19.68 -7.91 -5.74
N TRP A 45 -19.73 -6.58 -5.57
CA TRP A 45 -18.89 -5.65 -6.31
C TRP A 45 -18.05 -4.78 -5.37
N HIS A 46 -16.74 -4.71 -5.63
CA HIS A 46 -15.78 -4.09 -4.73
C HIS A 46 -14.95 -2.99 -5.38
N PHE A 47 -15.60 -2.03 -6.05
CA PHE A 47 -14.91 -0.98 -6.81
C PHE A 47 -13.94 -0.11 -5.96
N ILE A 48 -14.20 0.03 -4.66
CA ILE A 48 -13.29 0.75 -3.73
C ILE A 48 -11.88 0.15 -3.67
N THR A 49 -11.70 -1.11 -4.07
CA THR A 49 -10.37 -1.75 -4.18
C THR A 49 -9.43 -1.01 -5.13
N PHE A 50 -9.95 -0.31 -6.15
CA PHE A 50 -9.13 0.47 -7.08
C PHE A 50 -8.50 1.66 -6.37
N SER A 51 -9.31 2.39 -5.59
CA SER A 51 -8.81 3.47 -4.73
C SER A 51 -7.82 2.94 -3.70
N ALA A 52 -8.09 1.79 -3.07
CA ALA A 52 -7.16 1.18 -2.12
C ALA A 52 -5.78 0.89 -2.75
N THR A 53 -5.77 0.34 -3.96
CA THR A 53 -4.53 0.08 -4.71
C THR A 53 -3.83 1.40 -5.08
N ALA A 54 -4.56 2.38 -5.63
CA ALA A 54 -4.01 3.67 -5.99
C ALA A 54 -3.35 4.37 -4.79
N TYR A 55 -4.05 4.41 -3.65
CA TYR A 55 -3.54 5.05 -2.45
C TYR A 55 -2.37 4.30 -1.80
N ALA A 56 -2.35 2.98 -1.85
CA ALA A 56 -1.21 2.20 -1.38
C ALA A 56 0.04 2.51 -2.22
N VAL A 57 -0.09 2.51 -3.55
CA VAL A 57 1.00 2.84 -4.46
C VAL A 57 1.47 4.28 -4.27
N SER A 58 0.56 5.26 -4.22
CA SER A 58 0.91 6.66 -3.95
C SER A 58 1.64 6.84 -2.62
N ALA A 59 1.23 6.11 -1.58
CA ALA A 59 1.90 6.19 -0.28
C ALA A 59 3.32 5.61 -0.33
N LEU A 60 3.50 4.45 -0.99
CA LEU A 60 4.82 3.86 -1.18
C LEU A 60 5.72 4.77 -2.02
N ASP A 61 5.20 5.39 -3.08
CA ASP A 61 5.93 6.33 -3.95
C ASP A 61 6.42 7.56 -3.17
N ARG A 62 5.52 8.20 -2.40
CA ARG A 62 5.85 9.39 -1.58
C ARG A 62 6.97 9.14 -0.58
N PHE A 63 7.18 7.89 -0.17
CA PHE A 63 8.28 7.49 0.72
C PHE A 63 9.41 6.73 0.00
N ASN A 64 9.41 6.71 -1.34
CA ASN A 64 10.38 6.02 -2.18
C ASN A 64 10.56 4.53 -1.80
N ALA A 65 9.46 3.86 -1.48
CA ALA A 65 9.41 2.50 -0.95
C ALA A 65 8.75 1.49 -1.90
N ILE A 66 8.63 1.82 -3.19
CA ILE A 66 8.18 0.88 -4.23
C ILE A 66 9.29 -0.14 -4.49
N ASP A 67 8.96 -1.42 -4.41
CA ASP A 67 9.85 -2.49 -4.85
C ASP A 67 9.91 -2.50 -6.38
N LYS A 68 11.08 -2.16 -6.93
CA LYS A 68 11.34 -2.10 -8.38
C LYS A 68 11.87 -3.42 -8.92
N SER A 69 12.07 -4.43 -8.08
CA SER A 69 12.81 -5.65 -8.46
C SER A 69 12.02 -6.62 -9.34
N GLY A 70 10.73 -6.37 -9.59
CA GLY A 70 9.90 -7.22 -10.46
C GLY A 70 9.78 -8.68 -10.00
N ARG A 71 10.31 -9.03 -8.82
CA ARG A 71 10.27 -10.38 -8.27
C ARG A 71 8.89 -10.62 -7.70
N SER A 72 8.10 -11.47 -8.38
CA SER A 72 6.94 -12.09 -7.75
C SER A 72 7.42 -12.81 -6.48
N GLN A 73 6.74 -12.57 -5.35
CA GLN A 73 6.99 -13.20 -4.05
C GLN A 73 6.73 -14.73 -4.04
N ASP A 74 6.51 -15.34 -5.21
CA ASP A 74 6.21 -16.76 -5.39
C ASP A 74 7.46 -17.67 -5.39
N ALA A 75 8.67 -17.13 -5.25
CA ALA A 75 9.91 -17.92 -5.21
C ALA A 75 10.29 -18.44 -3.80
N LEU A 76 9.47 -18.19 -2.78
CA LEU A 76 9.79 -18.49 -1.37
C LEU A 76 8.70 -19.29 -0.62
N LYS A 77 7.86 -20.03 -1.35
CA LYS A 77 6.99 -21.07 -0.78
C LYS A 77 7.26 -22.39 -1.48
#